data_AF-A0A6V8Q806-F1
#
_entry.id   AF-A0A6V8Q806-F1
#
_cell.length_a   1.000
_cell.length_b   1.000
_cell.length_c   1.000
_cell.angle_alpha   90.00
_cell.angle_beta   90.00
_cell.angle_gamma   90.00
#
_symmetry.space_group_name_H-M   'P 1'
#
loop_
_entity.id
_entity.type
_entity.pdbx_description
1 polymer ?
#
loop_
_entity_poly.entity_id
_entity_poly.type
_entity_poly.pdbx_seq_one_letter_code
_entity_poly.pdbx_strand_id
1 'polypeptide(L)'
;MMGAKMKSRLTRLFIYTILTITAIACVYPILWVIMASFNPGTSLFSATLIPDRLTTAHYFNLFVEREFGLWYRNTLNIAFWTMILAVALVIPTAYALSQFRFKGRRLSLMSMLVLQMFPSFMSMIAIYLLLLQLR
;
A
#
# COMPACT_ATOMS: atom_id res chain seq x y z
N MET A 1 43.18 -19.88 5.40
CA MET A 1 42.26 -19.66 4.25
C MET A 1 40.95 -20.40 4.52
N MET A 2 39.84 -19.68 4.76
CA MET A 2 38.52 -20.33 4.96
C MET A 2 38.12 -21.08 3.69
N GLY A 3 37.85 -22.38 3.80
CA GLY A 3 37.40 -23.20 2.67
C GLY A 3 36.12 -22.65 2.04
N ALA A 4 36.02 -22.69 0.71
CA ALA A 4 34.92 -22.10 -0.06
C ALA A 4 33.51 -22.49 0.45
N LYS A 5 33.36 -23.72 0.98
CA LYS A 5 32.13 -24.19 1.61
C LYS A 5 31.77 -23.42 2.89
N MET A 6 32.74 -23.05 3.71
CA MET A 6 32.55 -22.31 4.97
C MET A 6 32.16 -20.85 4.74
N LYS A 7 32.76 -20.19 3.74
CA LYS A 7 32.31 -18.85 3.29
C LYS A 7 30.85 -18.86 2.86
N SER A 8 30.43 -19.87 2.08
CA SER A 8 29.05 -19.96 1.59
C SER A 8 28.01 -20.18 2.69
N ARG A 9 28.36 -20.89 3.78
CA ARG A 9 27.47 -21.09 4.94
C ARG A 9 27.35 -19.82 5.78
N LEU A 10 28.46 -19.11 5.99
CA LEU A 10 28.47 -17.86 6.75
C LEU A 10 27.68 -16.76 6.04
N THR A 11 27.81 -16.64 4.71
CA THR A 11 27.00 -15.71 3.92
C THR A 11 25.51 -16.02 3.99
N ARG A 12 25.11 -17.31 3.88
CA ARG A 12 23.70 -17.69 4.02
C ARG A 12 23.16 -17.39 5.41
N LEU A 13 23.91 -17.70 6.47
CA LEU A 13 23.52 -17.39 7.83
C LEU A 13 23.30 -15.88 7.99
N PHE A 14 24.22 -15.06 7.51
CA PHE A 14 24.10 -13.61 7.54
C PHE A 14 22.87 -13.10 6.79
N ILE A 15 22.61 -13.62 5.58
CA ILE A 15 21.41 -13.27 4.80
C ILE A 15 20.14 -13.64 5.56
N TYR A 16 20.05 -14.85 6.11
CA TYR A 16 18.86 -15.29 6.86
C TYR A 16 18.66 -14.48 8.14
N THR A 17 19.73 -14.14 8.85
CA THR A 17 19.64 -13.27 10.04
C THR A 17 19.08 -11.90 9.67
N ILE A 18 19.61 -11.25 8.62
CA ILE A 18 19.09 -9.96 8.15
C ILE A 18 17.63 -10.09 7.73
N LEU A 19 17.30 -11.10 6.91
CA LEU A 19 15.94 -11.30 6.41
C LEU A 19 14.95 -11.51 7.55
N THR A 20 15.36 -12.27 8.59
CA THR A 20 14.53 -12.51 9.78
C THR A 20 14.31 -11.23 10.57
N ILE A 21 15.37 -10.44 10.81
CA ILE A 21 15.26 -9.15 11.52
C ILE A 21 14.35 -8.18 10.74
N THR A 22 14.54 -8.07 9.41
CA THR A 22 13.68 -7.23 8.57
C THR A 22 12.23 -7.71 8.57
N ALA A 23 12.00 -9.03 8.48
CA ALA A 23 10.67 -9.59 8.56
C ALA A 23 9.99 -9.27 9.89
N ILE A 24 10.68 -9.43 11.02
CA ILE A 24 10.16 -9.07 12.35
C ILE A 24 9.83 -7.58 12.41
N ALA A 25 10.73 -6.72 11.92
CA ALA A 25 10.50 -5.26 11.90
C ALA A 25 9.28 -4.86 11.06
N CYS A 26 9.02 -5.55 9.94
CA CYS A 26 7.83 -5.32 9.10
C CYS A 26 6.54 -5.90 9.71
N VAL A 27 6.61 -7.08 10.32
CA VAL A 27 5.44 -7.79 10.86
C VAL A 27 4.98 -7.21 12.20
N TYR A 28 5.90 -6.72 13.02
CA TYR A 28 5.61 -6.14 14.34
C TYR A 28 4.49 -5.06 14.33
N PRO A 29 4.55 -4.00 13.50
CA PRO A 29 3.48 -3.00 13.47
C PRO A 29 2.13 -3.57 12.98
N ILE A 30 2.15 -4.58 12.11
CA ILE A 30 0.92 -5.26 11.65
C ILE A 30 0.29 -6.03 12.82
N LEU A 31 1.10 -6.78 13.57
CA LEU A 31 0.64 -7.48 14.77
C LEU A 31 0.09 -6.51 15.82
N TRP A 32 0.72 -5.34 15.97
CA TRP A 32 0.22 -4.30 16.88
C TRP A 32 -1.18 -3.82 16.48
N VAL A 33 -1.42 -3.53 15.20
CA VAL A 33 -2.74 -3.08 14.71
C VAL A 33 -3.80 -4.17 14.90
N ILE A 34 -3.45 -5.43 14.64
CA ILE A 34 -4.36 -6.57 14.86
C ILE A 34 -4.70 -6.71 16.35
N MET A 35 -3.71 -6.65 17.25
CA MET A 35 -3.99 -6.78 18.68
C MET A 35 -4.76 -5.58 19.22
N ALA A 36 -4.47 -4.38 18.72
CA ALA A 36 -5.20 -3.17 19.07
C ALA A 36 -6.70 -3.25 18.68
N SER A 37 -7.07 -3.94 17.59
CA SER A 37 -8.48 -4.11 17.23
C SER A 37 -9.26 -5.06 18.17
N PHE A 38 -8.56 -5.88 18.96
CA PHE A 38 -9.16 -6.71 20.00
C PHE A 38 -9.08 -6.08 21.41
N ASN A 39 -8.45 -4.92 21.56
CA ASN A 39 -8.39 -4.21 22.84
C ASN A 39 -9.76 -3.55 23.15
N PRO A 40 -10.26 -3.60 24.40
CA PRO A 40 -11.58 -3.07 24.76
C PRO A 40 -11.62 -1.54 24.90
N GLY A 41 -10.47 -0.87 24.88
CA GLY A 41 -10.39 0.59 24.94
C GLY A 41 -10.83 1.27 23.64
N THR A 42 -11.08 2.58 23.74
CA THR A 42 -11.46 3.45 22.60
C THR A 42 -10.28 4.21 22.01
N SER A 43 -9.08 4.06 22.59
CA SER A 43 -7.86 4.76 22.18
C SER A 43 -6.73 3.80 21.87
N LEU A 44 -6.05 4.02 20.75
CA LEU A 44 -4.83 3.29 20.37
C LEU A 44 -3.67 3.51 21.36
N PHE A 45 -3.67 4.64 22.09
CA PHE A 45 -2.64 4.94 23.08
C PHE A 45 -2.75 4.08 24.35
N SER A 46 -3.94 3.52 24.61
CA SER A 46 -4.19 2.63 25.74
C SER A 46 -4.15 1.16 25.34
N ALA A 47 -3.93 0.85 24.06
CA ALA A 47 -3.87 -0.50 23.56
C ALA A 47 -2.53 -1.15 23.92
N THR A 48 -2.59 -2.37 24.46
CA THR A 48 -1.39 -3.20 24.70
C THR A 48 -1.31 -4.30 23.64
N LEU A 49 -0.09 -4.78 23.39
CA LEU A 49 0.13 -5.88 22.44
C LEU A 49 -0.57 -7.18 22.87
N ILE A 50 -0.69 -7.41 24.18
CA ILE A 50 -1.45 -8.51 24.76
C ILE A 50 -2.44 -7.87 25.75
N PRO A 51 -3.71 -7.67 25.36
CA PRO A 51 -4.72 -7.11 26.25
C PRO A 51 -5.12 -8.10 27.34
N ASP A 52 -5.41 -7.59 28.53
CA ASP A 52 -5.93 -8.40 29.65
C ASP A 52 -7.30 -9.02 29.33
N ARG A 53 -8.04 -8.41 28.40
CA ARG A 53 -9.33 -8.90 27.90
C ARG A 53 -9.40 -8.69 26.39
N LEU A 54 -9.57 -9.78 25.64
CA LEU A 54 -9.85 -9.73 24.21
C LEU A 54 -11.35 -9.48 23.99
N THR A 55 -11.70 -8.57 23.09
CA THR A 55 -13.08 -8.31 22.70
C THR A 55 -13.24 -8.28 21.19
N THR A 56 -14.40 -8.74 20.71
CA THR A 56 -14.82 -8.63 19.30
C THR A 56 -15.90 -7.57 19.10
N ALA A 57 -16.27 -6.82 20.15
CA ALA A 57 -17.32 -5.82 20.11
C ALA A 57 -17.10 -4.75 19.02
N HIS A 58 -15.85 -4.35 18.77
CA HIS A 58 -15.50 -3.41 17.71
C HIS A 58 -15.92 -3.91 16.33
N TYR A 59 -15.76 -5.20 16.05
CA TYR A 59 -16.21 -5.80 14.78
C TYR A 59 -17.72 -5.86 14.69
N PHE A 60 -18.41 -6.24 15.78
CA PHE A 60 -19.87 -6.23 15.81
C PHE A 60 -20.42 -4.82 15.52
N ASN A 61 -19.92 -3.82 16.24
CA ASN A 61 -20.34 -2.42 16.05
C ASN A 61 -20.02 -1.93 14.63
N LEU A 62 -18.88 -2.34 14.07
CA LEU A 62 -18.49 -1.95 12.71
C LEU A 62 -19.40 -2.54 11.62
N PHE A 63 -19.81 -3.81 11.74
CA PHE A 63 -20.60 -4.47 10.71
C PHE A 63 -22.12 -4.36 10.92
N VAL A 64 -22.58 -4.16 12.16
CA VAL A 64 -24.01 -4.11 12.50
C VAL A 64 -24.50 -2.68 12.70
N GLU A 65 -23.74 -1.84 13.40
CA GLU A 65 -24.17 -0.47 13.74
C GLU A 65 -23.68 0.59 12.73
N ARG A 66 -22.80 0.22 11.79
CA ARG A 66 -22.24 1.11 10.77
C ARG A 66 -22.43 0.52 9.38
N GLU A 67 -22.42 1.39 8.37
CA GLU A 67 -22.46 0.98 6.96
C GLU A 67 -21.11 0.51 6.42
N PHE A 68 -20.28 -0.13 7.25
CA PHE A 68 -18.94 -0.53 6.87
C PHE A 68 -18.93 -1.47 5.66
N GLY A 69 -19.89 -2.40 5.58
CA GLY A 69 -20.01 -3.30 4.43
C GLY A 69 -20.24 -2.54 3.11
N LEU A 70 -21.01 -1.45 3.14
CA LEU A 70 -21.23 -0.59 1.97
C LEU A 70 -19.96 0.19 1.61
N TRP A 71 -19.30 0.80 2.59
CA TRP A 71 -18.05 1.56 2.35
C TRP A 71 -16.94 0.67 1.82
N TYR A 72 -16.81 -0.53 2.36
CA TYR A 72 -15.84 -1.52 1.93
C TYR A 72 -16.12 -1.97 0.50
N ARG A 73 -17.39 -2.29 0.16
CA ARG A 73 -17.79 -2.65 -1.19
C ARG A 73 -17.55 -1.51 -2.20
N ASN A 74 -17.89 -0.27 -1.83
CA ASN A 74 -17.64 0.89 -2.68
C ASN A 74 -16.15 1.08 -2.96
N THR A 75 -15.31 0.95 -1.92
CA THR A 75 -13.85 1.03 -2.04
C THR A 75 -13.30 -0.07 -2.96
N LEU A 76 -13.74 -1.31 -2.78
CA LEU A 76 -13.33 -2.42 -3.64
C LEU A 76 -13.76 -2.22 -5.09
N ASN A 77 -15.00 -1.77 -5.32
CA ASN A 77 -15.50 -1.53 -6.67
C ASN A 77 -14.70 -0.44 -7.38
N ILE A 78 -14.44 0.69 -6.70
CA ILE A 78 -13.63 1.79 -7.25
C ILE A 78 -12.20 1.30 -7.52
N ALA A 79 -11.57 0.60 -6.57
CA ALA A 79 -10.21 0.10 -6.72
C ALA A 79 -10.09 -0.89 -7.89
N PHE A 80 -11.07 -1.78 -8.05
CA PHE A 80 -11.10 -2.77 -9.12
C PHE A 80 -11.19 -2.12 -10.50
N TRP A 81 -12.15 -1.21 -10.72
CA TRP A 81 -12.28 -0.52 -12.00
C TRP A 81 -11.11 0.39 -12.29
N THR A 82 -10.59 1.09 -11.26
CA THR A 82 -9.39 1.91 -11.40
C THR A 82 -8.20 1.08 -11.83
N MET A 83 -7.98 -0.08 -11.21
CA MET A 83 -6.90 -1.02 -11.58
C MET A 83 -7.03 -1.49 -13.03
N ILE A 84 -8.23 -1.94 -13.44
CA ILE A 84 -8.45 -2.45 -14.81
C ILE A 84 -8.19 -1.36 -15.84
N LEU A 85 -8.80 -0.19 -15.67
CA LEU A 85 -8.67 0.91 -16.61
C LEU A 85 -7.22 1.44 -16.66
N ALA A 86 -6.58 1.59 -15.51
CA ALA A 86 -5.19 2.03 -15.44
C ALA A 86 -4.26 1.04 -16.15
N VAL A 87 -4.38 -0.27 -15.89
CA VAL A 87 -3.55 -1.29 -16.55
C VAL A 87 -3.79 -1.30 -18.06
N ALA A 88 -5.06 -1.24 -18.49
CA ALA A 88 -5.42 -1.22 -19.91
C ALA A 88 -4.79 -0.02 -20.65
N LEU A 89 -4.70 1.15 -20.01
CA LEU A 89 -4.08 2.35 -20.60
C LEU A 89 -2.54 2.33 -20.50
N VAL A 90 -2.00 1.78 -19.41
CA VAL A 90 -0.55 1.72 -19.16
C VAL A 90 0.12 0.71 -20.07
N ILE A 91 -0.48 -0.44 -20.36
CA ILE A 91 0.10 -1.49 -21.23
C ILE A 91 0.55 -0.94 -22.59
N PRO A 92 -0.30 -0.31 -23.42
CA PRO A 92 0.10 0.18 -24.74
C PRO A 92 1.13 1.31 -24.62
N THR A 93 0.98 2.19 -23.63
CA THR A 93 1.91 3.29 -23.37
C THR A 93 3.31 2.77 -23.01
N ALA A 94 3.39 1.81 -22.09
CA ALA A 94 4.63 1.18 -21.65
C ALA A 94 5.24 0.31 -22.76
N TYR A 95 4.43 -0.40 -23.53
CA TYR A 95 4.89 -1.16 -24.70
C TYR A 95 5.52 -0.23 -25.74
N ALA A 96 4.83 0.87 -26.08
CA ALA A 96 5.33 1.81 -27.06
C ALA A 96 6.64 2.50 -26.61
N LEU A 97 6.71 2.89 -25.34
CA LEU A 97 7.90 3.52 -24.76
C LEU A 97 9.06 2.56 -24.55
N SER A 98 8.82 1.26 -24.33
CA SER A 98 9.89 0.27 -24.14
C SER A 98 10.46 -0.22 -25.48
N GLN A 99 9.60 -0.57 -26.43
CA GLN A 99 9.99 -1.25 -27.67
C GLN A 99 10.32 -0.29 -28.82
N PHE A 100 9.52 0.77 -29.03
CA PHE A 100 9.74 1.65 -30.17
C PHE A 100 10.77 2.75 -29.88
N ARG A 101 11.52 3.12 -30.93
CA ARG A 101 12.46 4.25 -30.93
C ARG A 101 11.89 5.36 -31.80
N PHE A 102 11.16 6.28 -31.19
CA PHE A 102 10.53 7.42 -31.87
C PHE A 102 11.10 8.77 -31.40
N LYS A 103 10.99 9.78 -32.24
CA LYS A 103 11.43 11.15 -31.92
C LYS A 103 10.53 11.73 -30.82
N GLY A 104 11.12 12.09 -29.68
CA GLY A 104 10.39 12.61 -28.50
C GLY A 104 10.27 11.64 -27.32
N ARG A 105 10.68 10.36 -27.45
CA ARG A 105 10.63 9.36 -26.36
C ARG A 105 11.21 9.85 -25.03
N ARG A 106 12.39 10.49 -25.06
CA ARG A 106 13.04 11.02 -23.85
C ARG A 106 12.23 12.15 -23.21
N LEU A 107 11.65 13.03 -24.03
CA LEU A 107 10.82 14.12 -23.54
C LEU A 107 9.55 13.58 -22.87
N SER A 108 8.88 12.60 -23.49
CA SER A 108 7.68 11.96 -22.91
C SER A 108 7.97 11.28 -21.58
N LEU A 109 9.10 10.54 -21.47
CA LEU A 109 9.49 9.93 -20.19
C LEU A 109 9.76 10.97 -19.11
N MET A 110 10.47 12.05 -19.46
CA MET A 110 10.78 13.12 -18.51
C MET A 110 9.53 13.90 -18.09
N SER A 111 8.61 14.18 -19.01
CA SER A 111 7.36 14.86 -18.66
C SER A 111 6.49 14.01 -17.74
N MET A 112 6.38 12.70 -17.99
CA MET A 112 5.66 11.78 -17.09
C MET A 112 6.26 11.78 -15.68
N LEU A 113 7.59 11.75 -15.55
CA LEU A 113 8.27 11.81 -14.26
C LEU A 113 7.99 13.14 -13.53
N VAL A 114 8.12 14.27 -14.22
CA VAL A 114 7.85 15.60 -13.64
C VAL A 114 6.39 15.72 -13.20
N LEU A 115 5.44 15.24 -14.01
CA LEU A 115 4.02 15.25 -13.67
C LEU A 115 3.71 14.35 -12.46
N GLN A 116 4.39 13.20 -12.32
CA GLN A 116 4.22 12.31 -11.15
C GLN A 116 4.80 12.88 -9.86
N MET A 117 5.76 13.79 -9.94
CA MET A 117 6.30 14.50 -8.77
C MET A 117 5.34 15.58 -8.25
N PHE A 118 4.29 15.92 -9.01
CA PHE A 118 3.29 16.88 -8.57
C PHE A 118 2.49 16.30 -7.38
N PRO A 119 2.33 17.04 -6.28
CA PRO A 119 1.64 16.54 -5.10
C PRO A 119 0.16 16.26 -5.38
N SER A 120 -0.25 15.01 -5.18
CA SER A 120 -1.63 14.55 -5.45
C SER A 120 -2.70 15.24 -4.60
N PHE A 121 -2.37 15.73 -3.40
CA PHE A 121 -3.32 16.47 -2.58
C PHE A 121 -3.63 17.87 -3.15
N MET A 122 -2.68 18.49 -3.86
CA MET A 122 -2.92 19.80 -4.49
C MET A 122 -3.89 19.69 -5.68
N SER A 123 -3.83 18.58 -6.42
CA SER A 123 -4.76 18.34 -7.53
C SER A 123 -6.19 18.06 -7.06
N MET A 124 -6.39 17.66 -5.80
CA MET A 124 -7.72 17.40 -5.25
C MET A 124 -8.65 18.62 -5.34
N ILE A 125 -8.14 19.82 -5.02
CA ILE A 125 -8.92 21.08 -5.12
C ILE A 125 -9.28 21.37 -6.57
N ALA A 126 -8.32 21.20 -7.50
CA ALA A 126 -8.56 21.44 -8.91
C ALA A 126 -9.62 20.49 -9.49
N ILE A 127 -9.54 19.20 -9.15
CA ILE A 127 -10.54 18.19 -9.55
C ILE A 127 -11.92 18.53 -8.97
N TYR A 128 -11.98 18.94 -7.70
CA TYR A 128 -13.24 19.35 -7.07
C TYR A 128 -13.90 20.52 -7.82
N LEU A 129 -13.15 21.58 -8.14
CA LEU A 129 -13.65 22.72 -8.90
C LEU A 129 -14.11 22.33 -10.30
N LEU A 130 -13.35 21.46 -10.99
CA LEU A 130 -13.73 20.96 -12.31
C LEU A 130 -15.06 20.19 -12.27
N LEU A 131 -15.22 19.30 -11.28
CA LEU A 131 -16.46 18.53 -11.11
C LEU A 131 -17.64 19.43 -10.72
N LEU A 132 -17.40 20.48 -9.94
CA LEU A 132 -18.43 21.45 -9.55
C LEU A 132 -18.95 22.24 -10.77
N GLN A 133 -18.07 22.57 -11.72
CA GLN A 133 -18.45 23.26 -12.96
C GLN A 133 -19.24 22.38 -13.95
N LEU A 134 -19.14 21.05 -13.82
CA LEU A 134 -19.86 20.08 -14.65
C LEU A 134 -21.29 19.83 -14.16
N ARG A 135 -21.66 20.36 -12.98
CA ARG A 135 -23.00 20.31 -12.41
C ARG A 135 -23.76 21.59 -12.73
#